data_AF-X0Z585-F1
#
_entry.id   AF-X0Z585-F1
#
_cell.length_a   1.000
_cell.length_b   1.000
_cell.length_c   1.000
_cell.angle_alpha   90.00
_cell.angle_beta   90.00
_cell.angle_gamma   90.00
#
_symmetry.space_group_name_H-M   'P 1'
#
loop_
_entity.id
_entity.type
_entity.pdbx_description
1 polymer ?
#
loop_
_entity_poly.entity_id
_entity_poly.type
_entity_poly.pdbx_seq_one_letter_code
_entity_poly.pdbx_strand_id
1 'polypeptide(L)' 'HVDLMKMNIEGGEIRVFRSMTKALPKKIIMSHHFDIPEVPGTKEELLNLLHKKGYKTEEKGWFIYGELCDPTI' A
#
# COMPACT_ATOMS: atom_id res chain seq x y z
N HIS A 1 8.46 3.16 16.08
CA HIS A 1 8.12 2.21 15.00
C HIS A 1 6.69 2.48 14.57
N VAL A 2 6.41 2.53 13.26
CA VAL A 2 5.03 2.57 12.75
C VAL A 2 4.65 1.13 12.46
N ASP A 3 3.83 0.53 13.32
CA ASP A 3 3.43 -0.87 13.17
C ASP A 3 2.33 -1.04 12.12
N LEU A 4 1.56 0.02 11.85
CA LEU A 4 0.45 0.02 10.91
C LEU A 4 0.31 1.38 10.21
N MET A 5 0.10 1.34 8.89
CA MET A 5 -0.28 2.51 8.07
C MET A 5 -1.61 2.24 7.38
N LYS A 6 -2.55 3.18 7.45
CA LYS A 6 -3.76 3.17 6.61
C LYS A 6 -3.55 4.14 5.44
N MET A 7 -3.94 3.72 4.24
CA MET A 7 -3.78 4.49 3.01
C MET A 7 -5.03 4.38 2.13
N ASN A 8 -5.35 5.42 1.37
CA ASN A 8 -6.40 5.37 0.35
C ASN A 8 -5.79 5.12 -1.03
N ILE A 9 -6.56 4.52 -1.94
CA ILE A 9 -6.15 4.23 -3.32
C ILE A 9 -6.67 5.34 -4.26
N GLU A 10 -6.26 6.59 -4.01
CA GLU A 10 -6.72 7.78 -4.77
C GLU A 10 -5.59 8.42 -5.60
N GLY A 11 -4.36 7.91 -5.50
CA GLY A 11 -3.20 8.31 -6.29
C GLY A 11 -2.24 9.29 -5.58
N GLY A 12 -2.76 10.21 -4.77
CA GLY A 12 -1.93 11.15 -3.99
C GLY A 12 -1.04 10.46 -2.97
N GLU A 13 -1.59 9.47 -2.27
CA GLU A 13 -0.92 8.71 -1.23
C GLU A 13 0.15 7.76 -1.79
N ILE A 14 -0.01 7.31 -3.04
CA ILE A 14 1.02 6.50 -3.72
C ILE A 14 2.32 7.29 -3.81
N ARG A 15 2.25 8.59 -4.12
CA ARG A 15 3.44 9.45 -4.21
C ARG A 15 4.13 9.59 -2.85
N VAL A 16 3.36 9.69 -1.77
CA VAL A 16 3.89 9.69 -0.39
C VAL A 16 4.60 8.37 -0.11
N PHE A 17 3.94 7.24 -0.36
CA PHE A 17 4.51 5.92 -0.11
C PHE A 17 5.77 5.64 -0.96
N ARG A 18 5.81 6.14 -2.20
CA ARG A 18 6.99 6.06 -3.08
C ARG A 18 8.21 6.71 -2.43
N SER A 19 8.03 7.88 -1.82
CA SER A 19 9.11 8.65 -1.17
C SER A 19 9.64 8.02 0.13
N MET A 20 8.92 7.06 0.72
CA MET A 20 9.35 6.39 1.96
C MET A 20 10.47 5.39 1.67
N THR A 21 11.67 5.65 2.18
CA THR A 21 12.88 4.84 1.92
C THR A 21 13.50 4.20 3.18
N LYS A 22 13.20 4.70 4.38
CA LYS A 22 13.88 4.27 5.63
C LYS A 22 12.96 3.72 6.72
N ALA A 23 11.70 4.14 6.74
CA ALA A 23 10.74 3.77 7.78
C ALA A 23 9.49 3.14 7.15
N LEU A 24 9.68 1.96 6.54
CA LEU A 24 8.56 1.20 5.99
C LEU A 24 7.70 0.63 7.13
N PRO A 25 6.37 0.84 7.12
CA PRO A 25 5.49 0.26 8.13
C PRO A 25 5.46 -1.28 8.03
N LYS A 26 5.28 -1.98 9.16
CA LYS A 26 5.17 -3.44 9.13
C LYS A 26 3.91 -3.92 8.42
N LYS A 27 2.80 -3.20 8.64
CA LYS A 27 1.48 -3.50 8.05
C LYS A 27 0.90 -2.28 7.35
N ILE A 28 0.22 -2.51 6.24
CA ILE A 28 -0.50 -1.49 5.48
C ILE A 28 -1.93 -1.98 5.26
N ILE A 29 -2.91 -1.10 5.46
CA ILE A 29 -4.29 -1.31 5.05
C ILE A 29 -4.63 -0.26 4.01
N MET A 30 -5.04 -0.71 2.83
CA MET A 30 -5.48 0.15 1.74
C MET A 30 -6.98 0.03 1.56
N SER A 31 -7.66 1.16 1.37
CA SER A 31 -9.11 1.20 1.10
C SER A 31 -9.41 2.02 -0.14
N HIS A 32 -10.40 1.56 -0.92
CA HIS A 32 -11.03 2.40 -1.95
C HIS A 32 -11.92 3.44 -1.29
N HIS A 33 -11.91 4.68 -1.77
CA HIS A 33 -12.92 5.67 -1.40
C HIS A 33 -14.20 5.43 -2.21
N PHE A 34 -15.36 5.51 -1.56
CA PHE A 34 -16.64 5.28 -2.22
C PHE A 34 -17.03 6.41 -3.18
N ASP A 35 -16.59 7.63 -2.89
CA ASP A 35 -17.05 8.85 -3.57
C ASP A 35 -16.04 9.42 -4.59
N ILE A 36 -14.84 8.86 -4.67
CA ILE A 36 -13.78 9.35 -5.56
C ILE A 36 -13.46 8.24 -6.57
N PRO A 37 -13.69 8.48 -7.87
CA PRO A 37 -13.35 7.51 -8.88
C PRO A 37 -11.83 7.30 -8.88
N GLU A 38 -11.42 6.05 -8.75
CA GLU A 38 -10.02 5.66 -8.87
C GLU A 38 -9.48 6.07 -10.24
N VAL A 39 -8.31 6.72 -10.27
CA VAL A 39 -7.62 6.97 -11.54
C VAL A 39 -7.21 5.62 -12.14
N PRO A 40 -7.56 5.31 -13.42
CA PRO A 40 -7.24 4.02 -14.01
C PRO A 40 -5.77 3.64 -13.87
N GLY A 41 -5.49 2.43 -13.38
CA GLY A 41 -4.12 1.90 -13.18
C GLY A 41 -3.50 2.20 -11.80
N THR A 42 -4.16 3.00 -10.95
CA THR A 42 -3.67 3.37 -9.60
C THR A 42 -3.46 2.15 -8.71
N LYS A 43 -4.43 1.23 -8.67
CA LYS A 43 -4.31 -0.04 -7.92
C LYS A 43 -3.13 -0.88 -8.39
N GLU A 44 -2.96 -1.05 -9.69
CA GLU A 44 -1.87 -1.86 -10.26
C GLU A 44 -0.50 -1.24 -9.97
N GLU A 45 -0.37 0.08 -10.09
CA GLU A 45 0.83 0.82 -9.74
C GLU A 45 1.18 0.66 -8.25
N LEU A 46 0.17 0.76 -7.38
CA LEU A 46 0.33 0.60 -5.93
C LEU A 46 0.78 -0.82 -5.55
N LEU A 47 0.13 -1.85 -6.11
CA LEU A 47 0.50 -3.24 -5.87
C LEU A 47 1.95 -3.53 -6.30
N ASN A 48 2.33 -3.06 -7.50
CA ASN A 48 3.70 -3.18 -8.00
C ASN A 48 4.71 -2.46 -7.08
N LEU A 49 4.36 -1.28 -6.56
CA LEU A 49 5.20 -0.53 -5.63
C LEU A 49 5.38 -1.26 -4.30
N LEU A 50 4.33 -1.87 -3.78
CA LEU A 50 4.35 -2.66 -2.56
C LEU A 50 5.22 -3.90 -2.71
N HIS A 51 5.06 -4.66 -3.78
CA HIS A 51 5.89 -5.84 -4.06
C HIS A 51 7.36 -5.46 -4.20
N LYS A 52 7.68 -4.37 -4.90
CA LYS A 52 9.05 -3.84 -5.01
C LYS A 52 9.65 -3.44 -3.67
N LYS A 53 8.83 -3.02 -2.71
CA LYS A 53 9.26 -2.66 -1.33
C LYS A 53 9.23 -3.85 -0.37
N GLY A 54 8.97 -5.07 -0.86
CA GLY A 54 9.02 -6.30 -0.06
C GLY A 54 7.72 -6.66 0.66
N TYR A 55 6.59 -6.08 0.28
CA TYR A 55 5.29 -6.43 0.89
C TYR A 55 4.65 -7.62 0.18
N LYS A 56 4.07 -8.53 0.96
CA LYS A 56 3.02 -9.44 0.50
C LYS A 56 1.67 -8.75 0.64
N THR A 57 0.80 -8.95 -0.34
CA THR A 57 -0.52 -8.31 -0.39
C THR A 57 -1.65 -9.34 -0.44
N GLU A 58 -2.73 -9.10 0.30
CA GLU A 58 -3.96 -9.92 0.30
C GLU A 58 -5.19 -9.01 0.11
N GLU A 59 -6.05 -9.32 -0.85
CA GLU A 59 -7.28 -8.56 -1.12
C GLU A 59 -8.48 -9.20 -0.40
N LYS A 60 -9.24 -8.39 0.35
CA LYS A 60 -10.45 -8.80 1.08
C LYS A 60 -11.55 -7.76 0.90
N GLY A 61 -12.45 -8.02 -0.03
CA GLY A 61 -13.57 -7.13 -0.34
C GLY A 61 -13.05 -5.76 -0.77
N TRP A 62 -13.35 -4.72 0.00
CA TRP A 62 -12.99 -3.32 -0.30
C TRP A 62 -11.60 -2.91 0.19
N PHE A 63 -10.84 -3.86 0.75
CA PHE A 63 -9.54 -3.59 1.36
C PHE A 63 -8.44 -4.45 0.75
N ILE A 64 -7.24 -3.87 0.67
CA ILE A 64 -6.01 -4.61 0.40
C ILE A 64 -5.14 -4.51 1.65
N TYR A 65 -4.73 -5.66 2.18
CA TYR A 65 -3.79 -5.76 3.29
C TYR A 65 -2.38 -5.97 2.73
N GLY A 66 -1.41 -5.24 3.25
CA GLY A 66 0.02 -5.41 2.96
C GLY A 66 0.79 -5.74 4.22
N GLU A 67 1.66 -6.75 4.18
CA GLU A 67 2.58 -7.09 5.26
C GLU A 67 4.02 -7.12 4.73
N LEU A 68 4.90 -6.34 5.37
CA LEU A 68 6.30 -6.26 5.00
C LEU A 68 6.96 -7.60 5.33
N CYS A 69 7.50 -8.27 4.33
CA CYS A 69 8.31 -9.46 4.55
C CYS A 69 9.65 -9.03 5.11
N ASP A 70 9.99 -9.53 6.29
CA ASP A 70 11.30 -9.33 6.89
C ASP A 70 12.38 -9.91 5.94
N PRO A 71 13.38 -9.15 5.50
CA PRO A 71 14.45 -9.64 4.62
C PRO A 71 15.44 -10.58 5.34
N THR A 72 15.03 -11.22 6.44
CA THR A 72 15.88 -12.06 7.29
C THR A 72 15.66 -13.57 7.07
N ILE A 73 15.37 -13.98 5.82
CA ILE A 73 15.44 -15.38 5.35
C ILE A 73 16.53 -15.49 4.29
#